data_AF-A0A369AJM7-F1
#
_entry.id   AF-A0A369AJM7-F1
#
_cell.length_a   1.000
_cell.length_b   1.000
_cell.length_c   1.000
_cell.angle_alpha   90.00
_cell.angle_beta   90.00
_cell.angle_gamma   90.00
#
_symmetry.space_group_name_H-M   'P 1'
#
loop_
_entity.id
_entity.type
_entity.pdbx_description
1 polymer ?
#
loop_
_entity_poly.entity_id
_entity_poly.type
_entity_poly.pdbx_seq_one_letter_code
_entity_poly.pdbx_strand_id
1 'polypeptide(L)' 'MSRKDILQEINRLIEEDGGALGIHDLAGLKAFLGEDSNKRLEVYDRIEELGSILIMGQGMW' A
#
# COMPACT_ATOMS: atom_id res chain seq x y z
N MET A 1 0.95 -13.39 7.85
CA MET A 1 0.52 -12.81 6.56
C MET A 1 1.74 -12.68 5.68
N SER A 2 1.70 -13.19 4.45
CA SER A 2 2.81 -13.05 3.50
C SER A 2 2.83 -11.64 2.90
N ARG A 3 3.99 -11.20 2.37
CA ARG A 3 4.10 -9.93 1.64
C ARG A 3 3.06 -9.83 0.52
N LYS A 4 2.82 -10.94 -0.17
CA LYS A 4 1.87 -11.01 -1.28
C LYS A 4 0.44 -10.75 -0.83
N ASP A 5 0.06 -11.27 0.34
CA ASP A 5 -1.28 -11.08 0.90
C ASP A 5 -1.53 -9.61 1.24
N ILE A 6 -0.53 -8.93 1.81
CA ILE A 6 -0.63 -7.51 2.15
C ILE A 6 -0.75 -6.65 0.89
N LEU A 7 0.06 -6.93 -0.15
CA LEU A 7 -0.04 -6.21 -1.42
C LEU A 7 -1.38 -6.44 -2.12
N GLN A 8 -1.95 -7.65 -2.03
CA GLN A 8 -3.29 -7.92 -2.55
C GLN A 8 -4.36 -7.14 -1.79
N GLU A 9 -4.26 -7.04 -0.47
CA GLU A 9 -5.20 -6.24 0.34
C GLU A 9 -5.10 -4.76 0.00
N ILE A 10 -3.90 -4.21 -0.18
CA ILE A 10 -3.69 -2.83 -0.62
C ILE A 10 -4.35 -2.58 -1.98
N ASN A 11 -4.13 -3.47 -2.96
CA ASN A 11 -4.75 -3.33 -4.27
C ASN A 11 -6.27 -3.37 -4.20
N ARG A 12 -6.83 -4.23 -3.34
CA ARG A 12 -8.27 -4.30 -3.11
C ARG A 12 -8.81 -2.98 -2.55
N LEU A 13 -8.14 -2.38 -1.57
CA LEU A 13 -8.53 -1.08 -1.01
C LEU A 13 -8.51 0.02 -2.07
N ILE A 14 -7.49 0.03 -2.93
CA ILE A 14 -7.37 0.97 -4.05
C ILE A 14 -8.52 0.77 -5.05
N GLU A 15 -8.85 -0.48 -5.39
CA GLU A 15 -9.97 -0.81 -6.29
C GLU A 15 -11.33 -0.42 -5.70
N GLU A 16 -11.53 -0.62 -4.39
CA GLU A 16 -12.76 -0.24 -3.68
C GLU A 16 -13.00 1.28 -3.71
N ASP A 17 -11.93 2.09 -3.72
CA ASP A 17 -11.99 3.56 -3.85
C ASP A 17 -12.05 4.03 -5.33
N GLY A 18 -12.11 3.10 -6.29
CA GLY A 18 -12.18 3.38 -7.72
C GLY A 18 -10.83 3.64 -8.41
N GLY A 19 -9.72 3.39 -7.70
CA GLY A 19 -8.37 3.43 -8.26
C GLY A 19 -8.05 2.16 -9.07
N ALA A 20 -7.32 2.33 -10.19
CA ALA A 20 -6.87 1.21 -11.04
C ALA A 20 -5.39 0.85 -10.84
N LEU A 21 -4.77 1.30 -9.74
CA LEU A 21 -3.32 1.22 -9.58
C LEU A 21 -2.91 -0.13 -8.99
N GLY A 22 -2.31 -0.98 -9.81
CA GLY A 22 -1.77 -2.28 -9.41
C GLY A 22 -0.39 -2.14 -8.76
N ILE A 23 -0.32 -2.24 -7.45
CA ILE A 23 0.91 -2.29 -6.67
C ILE A 23 1.38 -3.75 -6.59
N HIS A 24 2.47 -4.06 -7.30
CA HIS A 24 3.01 -5.42 -7.38
C HIS A 24 4.27 -5.64 -6.53
N ASP A 25 4.91 -4.55 -6.09
CA ASP A 25 6.14 -4.59 -5.31
C ASP A 25 6.22 -3.41 -4.33
N LEU A 26 7.28 -3.40 -3.51
CA LEU A 26 7.50 -2.35 -2.51
C LEU A 26 7.91 -1.01 -3.11
N ALA A 27 8.49 -0.98 -4.30
CA ALA A 27 8.85 0.27 -4.95
C ALA A 27 7.58 0.99 -5.42
N GLY A 28 6.64 0.26 -6.02
CA GLY A 28 5.30 0.73 -6.36
C GLY A 28 4.55 1.20 -5.12
N LEU A 29 4.66 0.48 -4.00
CA LEU A 29 4.03 0.89 -2.74
C LEU A 29 4.61 2.19 -2.20
N LYS A 30 5.94 2.34 -2.20
CA LYS A 30 6.60 3.58 -1.78
C LYS A 30 6.24 4.75 -2.69
N ALA A 31 6.14 4.52 -4.01
CA ALA A 31 5.69 5.54 -4.95
C ALA A 31 4.25 5.97 -4.65
N PHE A 32 3.35 5.02 -4.42
CA PHE A 32 1.96 5.32 -4.04
C PHE A 32 1.88 6.14 -2.74
N LEU A 33 2.62 5.74 -1.69
CA LEU A 33 2.63 6.45 -0.41
C LEU A 33 3.29 7.84 -0.48
N GLY A 34 4.28 8.01 -1.36
CA GLY A 34 4.99 9.28 -1.56
C GLY A 34 4.22 10.29 -2.40
N GLU A 35 3.17 9.88 -3.10
CA GLU A 35 2.36 10.73 -3.96
C GLU A 35 1.30 11.47 -3.12
N ASP A 36 1.41 12.80 -3.01
CA ASP A 36 0.51 13.62 -2.20
C ASP A 36 -0.96 13.59 -2.67
N SER A 37 -1.20 13.29 -3.94
CA SER A 37 -2.57 13.14 -4.46
C SER A 37 -3.28 11.92 -3.86
N ASN A 38 -2.55 10.85 -3.54
CA ASN A 38 -3.09 9.64 -2.93
C ASN A 38 -3.46 9.84 -1.45
N LYS A 39 -2.87 10.83 -0.77
CA LYS A 39 -3.21 11.18 0.64
C LYS A 39 -4.64 11.65 0.82
N ARG A 40 -5.34 11.96 -0.27
CA ARG A 40 -6.75 12.38 -0.26
C ARG A 40 -7.73 11.22 -0.37
N LEU A 41 -7.25 10.02 -0.66
CA LEU A 41 -8.07 8.82 -0.75
C LEU A 41 -8.53 8.43 0.66
N GLU A 42 -9.80 8.03 0.81
CA GLU A 42 -10.34 7.63 2.12
C GLU A 42 -9.65 6.37 2.66
N VAL A 43 -9.12 5.55 1.76
CA VAL A 43 -8.39 4.32 2.07
C VAL A 43 -6.90 4.54 2.36
N TYR A 44 -6.37 5.77 2.23
CA TYR A 44 -4.94 6.04 2.34
C TYR A 44 -4.35 5.62 3.68
N ASP A 45 -5.00 5.99 4.79
CA ASP A 45 -4.52 5.67 6.15
C ASP A 45 -4.37 4.16 6.35
N ARG A 46 -5.32 3.38 5.79
CA ARG A 46 -5.30 1.92 5.83
C ARG A 46 -4.15 1.34 5.00
N ILE A 47 -3.90 1.92 3.82
CA ILE A 47 -2.79 1.52 2.93
C ILE A 47 -1.43 1.88 3.56
N GLU A 48 -1.33 3.03 4.23
CA GLU A 48 -0.11 3.47 4.93
C GLU A 48 0.22 2.53 6.09
N GLU A 49 -0.77 2.10 6.88
CA GLU A 49 -0.58 1.14 7.96
C GLU A 49 -0.05 -0.21 7.42
N LEU A 50 -0.71 -0.76 6.39
CA LEU A 50 -0.30 -2.00 5.74
C LEU A 50 1.10 -1.90 5.11
N GLY A 51 1.39 -0.77 4.46
CA GLY A 51 2.70 -0.49 3.87
C GLY A 51 3.78 -0.31 4.92
N SER A 52 3.47 0.30 6.06
CA SER A 52 4.39 0.45 7.18
C SER A 52 4.76 -0.90 7.79
N ILE A 53 3.82 -1.85 7.91
CA ILE A 53 4.10 -3.23 8.33
C ILE A 53 5.09 -3.91 7.38
N LEU A 54 4.89 -3.72 6.07
CA LEU A 54 5.76 -4.26 5.03
C LEU A 54 7.17 -3.66 5.03
N ILE A 55 7.28 -2.35 5.28
CA ILE A 55 8.54 -1.60 5.26
C ILE A 55 9.31 -1.80 6.57
N MET A 56 8.66 -1.66 7.73
CA MET A 56 9.28 -1.87 9.04
C MET A 56 9.67 -3.33 9.28
N GLY A 57 8.91 -4.29 8.74
CA GLY A 57 9.26 -5.70 8.78
C GLY A 57 10.59 -6.05 8.09
N GLN A 58 11.10 -5.20 7.19
CA GLN A 58 12.43 -5.35 6.60
C GLN A 58 13.57 -4.72 7.42
N GLY A 59 13.26 -3.87 8.40
CA GLY A 59 14.26 -3.18 9.22
C GLY A 59 14.69 -3.94 10.48
N MET A 60 14.06 -5.08 10.80
CA MET A 60 14.32 -5.87 12.00
C MET A 60 15.00 -7.24 11.75
N TRP A 61 15.63 -7.44 10.59
CA TRP A 61 16.42 -8.63 10.26
C TRP A 61 17.83 -8.26 9.79
#